data_AF-A0A1K1N784-F1
#
_entry.id   AF-A0A1K1N784-F1
#
_cell.length_a   1.000
_cell.length_b   1.000
_cell.length_c   1.000
_cell.angle_alpha   90.00
_cell.angle_beta   90.00
_cell.angle_gamma   90.00
#
_symmetry.space_group_name_H-M   'P 1'
#
loop_
_entity.id
_entity.type
_entity.pdbx_description
1 polymer ?
#
loop_
_entity_poly.entity_id
_entity_poly.type
_entity_poly.pdbx_seq_one_letter_code
_entity_poly.pdbx_strand_id
1 'polypeptide(L)'
;MQADLGVRLIHDGNCWIACHPVFEAQGRDLSELDLNLAGCLERARLFPGRTEITVFMAFDFGCIPIWIRQYAYHYFNRHVRLTLNPGMECSEHVSGGTIGRAPARRGGAVATAAVEGTP
;
A
#
# COMPACT_ATOMS: atom_id res chain seq x y z
N MET A 1 -21.45 13.98 -14.00
CA MET A 1 -21.16 12.58 -13.63
C MET A 1 -21.42 12.44 -12.15
N GLN A 2 -22.23 11.47 -11.70
CA GLN A 2 -22.46 11.26 -10.27
C GLN A 2 -21.25 10.54 -9.69
N ALA A 3 -20.69 11.06 -8.60
CA ALA A 3 -19.57 10.43 -7.89
C ALA A 3 -20.08 9.68 -6.66
N ASP A 4 -19.49 8.52 -6.39
CA ASP A 4 -19.76 7.71 -5.20
C ASP A 4 -19.04 8.27 -3.96
N LEU A 5 -17.91 8.95 -4.17
CA LEU A 5 -17.09 9.55 -3.10
C LEU A 5 -16.51 10.89 -3.56
N GLY A 6 -16.53 11.87 -2.66
CA GLY A 6 -15.80 13.13 -2.82
C GLY A 6 -14.59 13.18 -1.89
N VAL A 7 -13.42 13.50 -2.42
CA VAL A 7 -12.19 13.71 -1.63
C VAL A 7 -11.54 15.03 -2.01
N ARG A 8 -10.74 15.57 -1.10
CA ARG A 8 -9.91 16.75 -1.37
C ARG A 8 -8.56 16.30 -1.92
N LEU A 9 -8.12 16.90 -3.02
CA LEU A 9 -6.84 16.62 -3.67
C LEU A 9 -5.85 17.75 -3.38
N ILE A 10 -4.68 17.40 -2.88
CA ILE A 10 -3.62 18.32 -2.45
C ILE A 10 -2.32 17.87 -3.13
N HIS A 11 -1.39 18.80 -3.33
CA HIS A 11 -0.01 18.48 -3.68
C HIS A 11 0.93 19.25 -2.75
N ASP A 12 1.81 18.56 -2.04
CA ASP A 12 2.71 19.14 -1.04
C ASP A 12 4.07 19.59 -1.60
N GLY A 13 4.31 19.33 -2.88
CA GLY A 13 5.59 19.58 -3.56
C GLY A 13 6.35 18.30 -3.90
N ASN A 14 6.05 17.19 -3.24
CA ASN A 14 6.66 15.88 -3.47
C ASN A 14 5.65 14.82 -3.91
N CYS A 15 4.44 14.85 -3.32
CA CYS A 15 3.41 13.85 -3.51
C CYS A 15 2.04 14.51 -3.74
N TRP A 16 1.21 13.79 -4.49
CA TRP A 16 -0.23 13.98 -4.51
C TRP A 16 -0.87 13.29 -3.31
N ILE A 17 -1.85 13.96 -2.72
CA ILE A 17 -2.53 13.52 -1.50
C ILE A 17 -4.03 13.63 -1.69
N ALA A 18 -4.75 12.52 -1.52
CA ALA A 18 -6.20 12.47 -1.43
C ALA A 18 -6.62 12.39 0.03
N CYS A 19 -7.25 13.46 0.53
CA CYS A 19 -7.70 13.57 1.92
C CYS A 19 -9.22 13.35 2.02
N HIS A 20 -9.60 12.45 2.91
CA HIS A 20 -10.97 12.25 3.37
C HIS A 20 -10.98 12.25 4.91
N PRO A 21 -12.09 12.60 5.60
CA PRO A 21 -12.12 12.61 7.06
C PRO A 21 -11.74 11.29 7.76
N VAL A 22 -11.78 10.17 7.03
CA VAL A 22 -11.58 8.81 7.57
C VAL A 22 -10.26 8.18 7.09
N PHE A 23 -9.67 8.69 6.02
CA PHE A 23 -8.43 8.13 5.46
C PHE A 23 -7.67 9.17 4.65
N GLU A 24 -6.39 8.88 4.43
CA GLU A 24 -5.54 9.61 3.53
C GLU A 24 -4.80 8.63 2.62
N ALA A 25 -4.71 8.95 1.33
CA ALA A 25 -3.92 8.22 0.36
C ALA A 25 -2.92 9.17 -0.30
N GLN A 26 -1.70 8.68 -0.54
CA GLN A 26 -0.61 9.47 -1.12
C GLN A 26 0.01 8.73 -2.30
N GLY A 27 0.55 9.46 -3.27
CA GLY A 27 1.33 8.91 -4.38
C GLY A 27 2.23 9.97 -5.00
N ARG A 28 3.40 9.59 -5.53
CA ARG A 28 4.34 10.55 -6.14
C ARG A 28 3.80 11.11 -7.44
N ASP A 29 2.97 10.33 -8.12
CA ASP A 29 2.18 10.73 -9.27
C ASP A 29 0.70 10.34 -9.10
N LEU A 30 -0.13 10.82 -10.01
CA LEU A 30 -1.58 10.59 -9.98
C LEU A 30 -1.95 9.10 -10.16
N SER A 31 -1.15 8.32 -10.87
CA SER A 31 -1.41 6.89 -11.08
C SER A 31 -1.12 6.09 -9.80
N GLU A 32 -0.01 6.41 -9.12
CA GLU A 32 0.34 5.85 -7.81
C GLU A 32 -0.70 6.24 -6.76
N LEU A 33 -1.19 7.49 -6.79
CA LEU A 33 -2.28 7.94 -5.93
C LEU A 33 -3.56 7.11 -6.16
N ASP A 34 -3.94 6.87 -7.42
CA ASP A 34 -5.16 6.13 -7.76
C ASP A 34 -5.09 4.68 -7.24
N LEU A 35 -3.93 4.02 -7.37
CA LEU A 35 -3.68 2.68 -6.83
C LEU A 35 -3.75 2.65 -5.30
N ASN A 36 -3.05 3.58 -4.65
CA ASN A 36 -3.00 3.64 -3.19
C ASN A 36 -4.37 4.02 -2.59
N LEU A 37 -5.15 4.84 -3.29
CA LEU A 37 -6.52 5.17 -2.92
C LEU A 37 -7.42 3.94 -2.99
N ALA A 38 -7.37 3.15 -4.05
CA ALA A 38 -8.13 1.90 -4.15
C ALA A 38 -7.82 0.96 -2.96
N GLY A 39 -6.54 0.75 -2.66
CA GLY A 39 -6.13 -0.06 -1.51
C GLY A 39 -6.54 0.52 -0.14
N CYS A 40 -6.63 1.84 0.00
CA CYS A 40 -7.17 2.45 1.22
C CYS A 40 -8.69 2.21 1.35
N LEU A 41 -9.44 2.33 0.27
CA LEU A 41 -10.88 2.11 0.25
C LEU A 41 -11.25 0.65 0.52
N GLU A 42 -10.46 -0.29 0.00
CA GLU A 42 -10.57 -1.72 0.30
C GLU A 42 -10.34 -2.02 1.79
N ARG A 43 -9.22 -1.54 2.35
CA ARG A 43 -8.89 -1.75 3.78
C ARG A 43 -9.92 -1.11 4.71
N ALA A 44 -10.44 0.06 4.36
CA ALA A 44 -11.46 0.75 5.13
C ALA A 44 -12.87 0.14 4.96
N ARG A 45 -13.04 -0.81 4.03
CA ARG A 45 -14.33 -1.46 3.70
C ARG A 45 -15.48 -0.45 3.47
N LEU A 46 -15.17 0.70 2.87
CA LEU A 46 -16.13 1.78 2.69
C LEU A 46 -17.21 1.47 1.64
N PHE A 47 -16.92 0.55 0.72
CA PHE A 47 -17.84 0.14 -0.35
C PHE A 47 -17.93 -1.39 -0.44
N PRO A 48 -18.53 -2.06 0.56
CA PRO A 48 -18.58 -3.53 0.58
C PRO A 48 -19.39 -4.06 -0.61
N GLY A 49 -18.84 -5.06 -1.30
CA GLY A 49 -19.49 -5.72 -2.44
C GLY A 49 -19.50 -4.93 -3.75
N ARG A 50 -18.93 -3.72 -3.79
CA ARG A 50 -18.72 -2.98 -5.04
C ARG A 50 -17.35 -3.28 -5.62
N THR A 51 -17.31 -3.48 -6.94
CA THR A 51 -16.07 -3.73 -7.71
C THR A 51 -15.58 -2.50 -8.46
N GLU A 52 -16.42 -1.47 -8.61
CA GLU A 52 -16.08 -0.21 -9.26
C GLU A 52 -16.74 0.94 -8.51
N ILE A 53 -16.02 2.04 -8.36
CA ILE A 53 -16.53 3.30 -7.83
C ILE A 53 -15.98 4.48 -8.62
N THR A 54 -16.75 5.56 -8.67
CA THR A 54 -16.31 6.85 -9.22
C THR A 54 -15.98 7.81 -8.08
N VAL A 55 -14.72 8.24 -7.98
CA VAL A 55 -14.27 9.22 -7.01
C VAL A 55 -14.12 10.58 -7.68
N PHE A 56 -14.72 11.61 -7.08
CA PHE A 56 -14.47 13.00 -7.42
C PHE A 56 -13.39 13.56 -6.51
N MET A 57 -12.31 14.04 -7.11
CA MET A 57 -11.19 14.68 -6.45
C MET A 57 -11.27 16.19 -6.70
N ALA A 58 -11.61 16.95 -5.65
CA ALA A 58 -11.64 18.40 -5.68
C ALA A 58 -10.28 18.95 -5.27
N PHE A 59 -9.59 19.62 -6.19
CA PHE A 59 -8.27 20.17 -5.91
C PHE A 59 -8.33 21.36 -4.95
N ASP A 60 -7.46 21.35 -3.94
CA ASP A 60 -7.30 22.43 -2.99
C ASP A 60 -6.41 23.53 -3.56
N PHE A 61 -7.03 24.58 -4.08
CA PHE A 61 -6.34 25.77 -4.60
C PHE A 61 -5.54 26.52 -3.52
N GLY A 62 -5.72 26.20 -2.24
CA GLY A 62 -4.86 26.65 -1.15
C GLY A 62 -3.38 26.36 -1.40
N CYS A 63 -3.07 25.25 -2.08
CA CYS A 63 -1.70 24.83 -2.40
C CYS A 63 -1.01 25.69 -3.44
N ILE A 64 -1.78 26.48 -4.20
CA ILE A 64 -1.27 27.29 -5.30
C ILE A 64 -1.12 28.74 -4.82
N PRO A 65 0.03 29.41 -5.06
CA PRO A 65 0.19 30.83 -4.80
C PRO A 65 -0.88 31.69 -5.48
N ILE A 66 -1.39 32.72 -4.79
CA ILE A 66 -2.52 33.54 -5.27
C ILE A 66 -2.31 34.07 -6.70
N TRP A 67 -1.09 34.49 -7.03
CA TRP A 67 -0.75 35.14 -8.30
C TRP A 67 -0.99 34.25 -9.54
N ILE A 68 -0.93 32.92 -9.40
CA ILE A 68 -1.17 31.98 -10.53
C ILE A 68 -2.57 31.34 -10.51
N ARG A 69 -3.34 31.50 -9.41
CA ARG A 69 -4.68 30.88 -9.28
C ARG A 69 -5.65 31.28 -10.40
N GLN A 70 -5.55 32.51 -10.90
CA GLN A 70 -6.38 33.01 -12.01
C GLN A 70 -6.26 32.17 -13.29
N TYR A 71 -5.18 31.40 -13.45
CA TYR A 71 -4.95 30.52 -14.59
C TYR A 71 -5.28 29.05 -14.30
N ALA A 72 -5.68 28.69 -13.07
CA ALA A 72 -5.73 27.31 -12.60
C ALA A 72 -7.12 26.74 -12.29
N TYR A 73 -8.18 27.57 -12.35
CA TYR A 73 -9.48 27.30 -11.69
C TYR A 73 -10.14 25.93 -11.92
N HIS A 74 -9.84 25.22 -13.01
CA HIS A 74 -10.53 23.97 -13.35
C HIS A 74 -9.63 22.79 -13.77
N TYR A 75 -8.30 22.94 -13.75
CA TYR A 75 -7.43 21.92 -14.37
C TYR A 75 -7.19 20.66 -13.53
N PHE A 76 -7.34 20.76 -12.20
CA PHE A 76 -6.93 19.68 -11.29
C PHE A 76 -8.09 18.91 -10.68
N ASN A 77 -9.32 19.38 -10.85
CA ASN A 77 -10.48 18.58 -10.46
C ASN A 77 -10.59 17.39 -11.40
N ARG A 78 -10.71 16.19 -10.86
CA ARG A 78 -10.81 14.98 -11.68
C ARG A 78 -11.84 14.01 -11.14
N HIS A 79 -12.47 13.29 -12.06
CA HIS A 79 -13.19 12.07 -11.77
C HIS A 79 -12.28 10.89 -12.11
N VAL A 80 -12.13 9.96 -11.18
CA VAL A 80 -11.42 8.71 -11.41
C VAL A 80 -12.35 7.53 -11.15
N ARG A 81 -12.31 6.56 -12.04
CA ARG A 81 -12.95 5.25 -11.83
C ARG A 81 -11.91 4.30 -11.28
N LEU A 82 -12.21 3.74 -10.11
CA LEU A 82 -11.33 2.81 -9.43
C LEU A 82 -11.99 1.44 -9.43
N THR A 83 -11.22 0.43 -9.81
CA THR A 83 -11.58 -0.96 -9.59
C THR A 83 -11.17 -1.36 -8.18
N LEU A 84 -12.13 -1.89 -7.41
CA LEU A 84 -11.89 -2.45 -6.09
C LEU A 84 -11.84 -3.97 -6.20
N ASN A 85 -10.92 -4.58 -5.48
CA ASN A 85 -10.77 -6.02 -5.31
C ASN A 85 -11.32 -6.43 -3.94
N PRO A 86 -12.63 -6.72 -3.81
CA PRO A 86 -13.29 -7.01 -2.53
C PRO A 86 -12.87 -8.37 -1.89
N GLY A 87 -11.70 -8.91 -2.22
CA GLY A 87 -11.28 -10.27 -1.83
C GLY A 87 -9.79 -10.48 -1.59
N MET A 88 -8.92 -9.46 -1.64
CA MET A 88 -7.58 -9.63 -1.07
C MET A 88 -7.63 -9.32 0.43
N GLU A 89 -7.83 -10.37 1.24
CA GLU A 89 -7.32 -10.34 2.60
C GLU A 89 -5.84 -9.98 2.51
N CYS A 90 -5.42 -8.91 3.19
CA CYS A 90 -4.03 -8.48 3.23
C CYS A 90 -3.17 -9.67 3.66
N SER A 91 -2.47 -10.31 2.72
CA SER A 91 -1.45 -11.28 3.09
C SER A 91 -0.34 -10.50 3.76
N GLU A 92 -0.20 -10.70 5.07
CA GLU A 92 0.95 -10.23 5.82
C GLU A 92 2.21 -10.74 5.12
N HIS A 93 2.97 -9.85 4.47
CA HIS A 93 4.37 -10.11 4.20
C HIS A 93 5.12 -10.09 5.53
N VAL A 94 4.99 -11.19 6.28
CA VAL A 94 5.97 -11.58 7.28
C VAL A 94 7.24 -11.88 6.50
N SER A 95 8.18 -10.93 6.50
CA SER A 95 9.58 -11.21 6.19
C SER A 95 10.12 -12.16 7.25
N GLY A 96 9.83 -13.45 7.06
CA GLY A 96 10.37 -14.56 7.83
C GLY A 96 11.82 -14.80 7.43
N GLY A 97 12.73 -13.95 7.88
CA GLY A 97 14.15 -14.25 7.88
C GLY A 97 14.44 -15.33 8.91
N THR A 98 14.51 -16.59 8.49
CA THR A 98 15.09 -17.67 9.31
C THR A 98 16.06 -18.46 8.47
N ILE A 99 17.36 -18.27 8.65
CA ILE A 99 18.31 -19.40 8.82
C ILE A 99 19.56 -18.90 9.57
N GLY A 100 19.82 -19.44 10.76
CA GLY A 100 21.02 -19.11 11.52
C GLY A 100 21.07 -19.77 12.89
N ARG A 101 20.78 -21.07 12.98
CA ARG A 101 21.00 -21.84 14.22
C ARG A 101 22.06 -22.91 13.96
N ALA A 102 23.27 -22.64 14.43
CA ALA A 102 24.39 -23.56 14.44
C ALA A 102 24.06 -24.83 15.25
N PRO A 103 24.51 -26.03 14.82
CA PRO A 103 24.34 -27.23 15.61
C PRO A 103 25.31 -27.25 16.80
N ALA A 104 24.75 -27.47 17.99
CA ALA A 104 25.47 -27.66 19.24
C ALA A 104 26.30 -28.94 19.19
N ARG A 105 27.60 -28.83 19.47
CA ARG A 105 28.48 -29.96 19.77
C ARG A 105 28.03 -30.61 21.08
N ARG A 106 27.72 -31.91 21.05
CA ARG A 106 27.80 -32.79 22.21
C ARG A 106 28.69 -33.96 21.86
N GLY A 107 29.78 -34.07 22.62
CA GLY A 107 30.68 -35.21 22.57
C GLY A 107 30.16 -36.39 23.38
N GLY A 108 30.81 -37.53 23.14
CA GLY A 108 30.97 -38.60 24.11
C GLY A 108 29.98 -39.76 23.99
N ALA A 109 30.36 -40.79 23.24
CA ALA A 109 30.16 -42.17 23.65
C ALA A 109 31.23 -43.05 22.99
N VAL A 110 32.10 -43.58 23.85
CA VAL A 110 33.10 -44.60 23.55
C VAL A 110 32.38 -45.94 23.39
N ALA A 111 32.71 -46.70 22.35
CA ALA A 111 32.40 -48.12 22.27
C ALA A 111 33.55 -48.87 21.57
N THR A 112 34.18 -49.73 22.35
CA THR A 112 35.29 -50.64 22.06
C THR A 112 34.78 -51.91 21.35
N ALA A 113 35.50 -52.39 20.33
CA ALA A 113 35.52 -53.81 19.88
C ALA A 113 36.79 -54.00 19.02
N ALA A 114 37.82 -54.71 19.50
CA ALA A 114 38.09 -56.14 19.25
C ALA A 114 38.29 -56.45 17.74
N VAL A 115 39.52 -56.59 17.23
CA VAL A 115 40.45 -57.77 17.25
C VAL A 115 40.29 -58.66 16.00
N GLU A 116 41.42 -59.20 15.53
CA GLU A 116 41.69 -60.06 14.34
C GLU A 116 42.06 -59.29 13.06
N GLY A 117 43.20 -59.47 12.37
CA GLY A 117 44.29 -60.44 12.48
C GLY A 117 44.73 -60.89 11.08
N THR A 118 45.85 -60.35 10.57
CA THR A 118 46.92 -61.01 9.75
C THR A 118 46.51 -61.63 8.38
N PRO A 119 47.39 -61.81 7.36
CA PRO A 119 48.84 -61.60 7.28
C PRO A 119 49.33 -60.45 6.40
#